data_AF-A0AAU1LGG2-F1
#
_entry.id   AF-A0AAU1LGG2-F1
#
_cell.length_a   1.000
_cell.length_b   1.000
_cell.length_c   1.000
_cell.angle_alpha   90.00
_cell.angle_beta   90.00
_cell.angle_gamma   90.00
#
_symmetry.space_group_name_H-M   'P 1'
#
loop_
_entity.id
_entity.type
_entity.pdbx_description
1 polymer ?
#
loop_
_entity_poly.entity_id
_entity_poly.type
_entity_poly.pdbx_seq_one_letter_code
_entity_poly.pdbx_strand_id
1 'polypeptide(L)'
;MSRTTTWSCGAETAGPTVGYVHSSGNKVRYGLLKSRWTQALFGRDTGSASRMAYWAPLPDQSGPNLSACGSPLSVEASVRVLSGADVPQTPKAFAERTLREALTDAGNRT
;
A
#
# COMPACT_ATOMS: atom_id res chain seq x y z
N MET A 1 42.35 -4.31 7.84
CA MET A 1 41.60 -5.45 8.41
C MET A 1 40.12 -5.21 8.16
N SER A 2 39.56 -5.75 7.08
CA SER A 2 38.15 -5.54 6.71
C SER A 2 37.32 -6.74 7.17
N ARG A 3 36.29 -6.49 8.00
CA ARG A 3 35.34 -7.50 8.45
C ARG A 3 34.33 -7.76 7.35
N THR A 4 34.42 -8.92 6.70
CA THR A 4 33.39 -9.43 5.79
C THR A 4 32.25 -9.99 6.62
N THR A 5 31.16 -9.23 6.77
CA THR A 5 29.93 -9.76 7.35
C THR A 5 29.23 -10.59 6.27
N THR A 6 29.42 -11.90 6.31
CA THR A 6 28.65 -12.82 5.47
C THR A 6 27.23 -12.89 6.01
N TRP A 7 26.27 -12.34 5.26
CA TRP A 7 24.86 -12.57 5.55
C TRP A 7 24.50 -13.96 5.07
N SER A 8 24.35 -14.89 6.01
CA SER A 8 23.68 -16.15 5.71
C SER A 8 22.19 -15.85 5.56
N CYS A 9 21.69 -15.95 4.33
CA CYS A 9 20.25 -16.05 4.10
C CYS A 9 19.79 -17.41 4.64
N GLY A 10 19.29 -17.44 5.87
CA GLY A 10 18.67 -18.63 6.43
C GLY A 10 17.44 -18.98 5.60
N ALA A 11 17.58 -19.94 4.69
CA ALA A 11 16.45 -20.57 4.02
C ALA A 11 15.81 -21.59 4.98
N GLU A 12 15.22 -21.09 6.06
CA GLU A 12 14.18 -21.85 6.76
C GLU A 12 12.98 -21.91 5.81
N THR A 13 12.35 -23.07 5.66
CA THR A 13 11.22 -23.30 4.75
C THR A 13 10.02 -22.43 5.13
N ALA A 14 10.10 -21.15 4.82
CA ALA A 14 9.05 -20.18 4.99
C ALA A 14 8.05 -20.43 3.87
N GLY A 15 6.91 -21.01 4.24
CA GLY A 15 5.76 -21.08 3.35
C GLY A 15 5.41 -19.69 2.77
N PRO A 16 4.64 -19.65 1.68
CA PRO A 16 4.30 -18.39 1.02
C PRO A 16 3.67 -17.40 2.01
N THR A 17 4.17 -16.17 2.01
CA THR A 17 3.68 -15.07 2.86
C THR A 17 2.83 -14.10 2.02
N VAL A 18 1.69 -13.68 2.56
CA VAL A 18 0.76 -12.78 1.88
C VAL A 18 0.87 -11.36 2.45
N GLY A 19 1.03 -10.37 1.57
CA GLY A 19 1.03 -8.95 1.92
C GLY A 19 -0.24 -8.25 1.45
N TYR A 20 -0.94 -7.59 2.36
CA TYR A 20 -2.06 -6.70 2.05
C TYR A 20 -1.59 -5.25 2.04
N VAL A 21 -1.98 -4.47 1.03
CA VAL A 21 -1.66 -3.04 0.95
C VAL A 21 -2.96 -2.24 0.87
N HIS A 22 -3.18 -1.36 1.84
CA HIS A 22 -4.36 -0.49 1.90
C HIS A 22 -3.98 0.97 1.67
N SER A 23 -4.80 1.72 0.89
CA SER A 23 -4.60 3.15 0.64
C SER A 23 -4.88 4.00 1.89
N SER A 24 -4.22 5.15 2.07
CA SER A 24 -4.30 5.89 3.36
C SER A 24 -5.66 6.54 3.69
N GLY A 25 -6.68 6.40 2.82
CA GLY A 25 -7.94 7.14 2.92
C GLY A 25 -8.79 6.83 4.15
N ASN A 26 -8.68 5.63 4.75
CA ASN A 26 -9.34 5.29 6.01
C ASN A 26 -8.35 4.59 6.95
N LYS A 27 -8.08 5.19 8.12
CA LYS A 27 -7.14 4.65 9.12
C LYS A 27 -7.84 3.66 10.04
N VAL A 28 -8.38 2.60 9.45
CA VAL A 28 -8.93 1.46 10.21
C VAL A 28 -7.80 0.78 10.97
N ARG A 29 -8.09 0.32 12.19
CA ARG A 29 -7.13 -0.43 13.01
C ARG A 29 -6.59 -1.64 12.24
N TYR A 30 -5.26 -1.77 12.24
CA TYR A 30 -4.51 -2.83 11.57
C TYR A 30 -5.12 -4.22 11.73
N GLY A 31 -5.38 -4.64 12.99
CA GLY A 31 -5.85 -6.00 13.28
C GLY A 31 -7.22 -6.31 12.68
N LEU A 32 -8.14 -5.36 12.74
CA LEU A 32 -9.49 -5.51 12.19
C LEU A 32 -9.46 -5.59 10.66
N LEU A 33 -8.63 -4.77 10.03
CA LEU A 33 -8.51 -4.77 8.58
C LEU A 33 -7.84 -6.05 8.08
N LYS A 34 -6.76 -6.47 8.74
CA LYS A 34 -6.07 -7.72 8.44
C LYS A 34 -7.01 -8.93 8.58
N SER A 35 -7.78 -9.02 9.67
CA SER A 35 -8.70 -10.15 9.88
C SER A 35 -9.80 -10.20 8.82
N ARG A 36 -10.36 -9.05 8.43
CA ARG A 36 -11.35 -8.98 7.34
C ARG A 36 -10.81 -9.47 6.02
N TRP A 37 -9.61 -9.04 5.64
CA TRP A 37 -8.98 -9.47 4.38
C TRP A 37 -8.62 -10.95 4.40
N THR A 38 -8.11 -11.41 5.53
CA THR A 38 -7.74 -12.81 5.73
C THR A 38 -8.97 -13.71 5.66
N GLN A 39 -10.07 -13.32 6.33
CA GLN A 39 -11.34 -14.04 6.27
C GLN A 39 -11.95 -14.02 4.87
N ALA A 40 -11.92 -12.88 4.17
CA ALA A 40 -12.50 -12.75 2.83
C ALA A 40 -11.77 -13.59 1.77
N LEU A 41 -10.44 -13.70 1.87
CA LEU A 41 -9.62 -14.41 0.87
C LEU A 41 -9.44 -15.89 1.18
N PHE A 42 -9.35 -16.25 2.47
CA PHE A 42 -8.98 -17.61 2.89
C PHE A 42 -10.02 -18.31 3.76
N GLY A 43 -11.06 -17.60 4.22
CA GLY A 43 -12.09 -18.14 5.12
C GLY A 43 -11.58 -18.51 6.52
N ARG A 44 -10.30 -18.28 6.82
CA ARG A 44 -9.63 -18.62 8.08
C ARG A 44 -8.51 -17.64 8.38
N ASP A 45 -8.15 -17.50 9.65
CA ASP A 45 -6.95 -16.74 10.04
C ASP A 45 -5.67 -17.42 9.52
N THR A 46 -4.80 -16.63 8.92
CA THR A 46 -3.48 -17.04 8.40
C THR A 46 -2.35 -16.62 9.35
N GLY A 47 -2.66 -15.91 10.44
CA GLY A 47 -1.73 -15.63 11.51
C GLY A 47 -0.47 -14.92 11.04
N SER A 48 0.69 -15.51 11.31
CA SER A 48 2.00 -14.97 10.93
C SER A 48 2.32 -15.06 9.44
N ALA A 49 1.56 -15.84 8.66
CA ALA A 49 1.73 -15.95 7.22
C ALA A 49 1.13 -14.76 6.44
N SER A 50 0.48 -13.81 7.11
CA SER A 50 -0.03 -12.58 6.50
C SER A 50 0.47 -11.30 7.18
N ARG A 51 0.73 -10.27 6.38
CA ARG A 51 1.15 -8.93 6.83
C ARG A 51 0.26 -7.87 6.19
N MET A 52 0.03 -6.75 6.88
CA MET A 52 -0.71 -5.61 6.35
C MET A 52 0.20 -4.39 6.30
N ALA A 53 0.11 -3.63 5.22
CA ALA A 53 0.86 -2.41 4.98
C ALA A 53 -0.10 -1.31 4.51
N TYR A 54 0.30 -0.07 4.74
CA TYR A 54 -0.43 1.09 4.28
C TYR A 54 0.41 1.83 3.25
N TRP A 55 -0.22 2.22 2.15
CA TRP A 55 0.40 3.14 1.21
C TRP A 55 0.53 4.51 1.85
N ALA A 56 1.74 5.05 1.86
CA ALA A 56 2.02 6.42 2.31
C ALA A 56 2.95 7.09 1.30
N PRO A 57 2.78 8.40 1.03
CA PRO A 57 3.78 9.17 0.31
C PRO A 57 5.13 9.06 1.01
N LEU A 58 6.21 8.91 0.24
CA LEU A 58 7.55 9.01 0.81
C LEU A 58 7.72 10.44 1.33
N PRO A 59 8.19 10.62 2.59
CA PRO A 59 8.61 11.94 3.02
C PRO A 59 9.75 12.39 2.10
N ASP A 60 9.70 13.65 1.67
CA ASP A 60 10.83 14.26 0.98
C ASP A 60 12.08 14.08 1.86
N GLN A 61 13.15 13.51 1.29
CA GLN A 61 14.40 13.28 2.01
C GLN A 61 15.11 14.60 2.37
N SER A 62 14.59 15.74 1.90
CA SER A 62 14.98 17.08 2.35
C SER A 62 14.43 17.43 3.75
N GLY A 63 13.55 16.61 4.33
CA GLY A 63 13.04 16.79 5.69
C GLY A 63 14.12 16.62 6.76
N PRO A 64 14.01 17.33 7.91
CA PRO A 64 15.03 17.27 8.96
C PRO A 64 15.23 15.82 9.42
N ASN A 65 16.50 15.41 9.52
CA ASN A 65 16.94 14.09 9.93
C ASN A 65 16.19 13.65 11.20
N LEU A 66 15.27 12.69 11.07
CA LEU A 66 14.46 12.13 12.17
C LEU A 66 15.25 11.18 13.07
N SER A 67 16.59 11.27 13.11
CA SER A 67 17.43 10.71 14.17
C SER A 67 17.33 11.54 15.46
N ALA A 68 16.12 11.85 15.89
CA ALA A 68 15.85 12.38 17.22
C ALA A 68 14.53 11.79 17.72
N CYS A 69 14.67 10.93 18.71
CA CYS A 69 13.60 10.36 19.51
C CYS A 69 12.71 11.48 20.09
N GLY A 70 11.39 11.35 19.92
CA GLY A 70 10.39 11.97 20.79
C GLY A 70 9.84 13.33 20.38
N SER A 71 8.73 13.34 19.62
CA SER A 71 7.51 14.16 19.88
C SER A 71 6.50 13.98 18.73
N PRO A 72 5.19 13.80 19.00
CA PRO A 72 4.18 13.76 17.94
C PRO A 72 3.92 15.19 17.46
N LEU A 73 4.44 15.54 16.28
CA LEU A 73 4.01 16.75 15.60
C LEU A 73 2.62 16.49 15.01
N SER A 74 1.61 17.19 15.53
CA SER A 74 0.30 17.30 14.88
C SER A 74 0.48 17.99 13.53
N VAL A 75 0.45 17.20 12.47
CA VAL A 75 0.38 17.72 11.10
C VAL A 75 -1.09 17.76 10.72
N GLU A 76 -1.69 18.95 10.78
CA GLU A 76 -3.00 19.23 10.21
C GLU A 76 -2.90 18.99 8.68
N ALA A 77 -3.35 17.81 8.26
CA ALA A 77 -3.36 17.42 6.86
C ALA A 77 -4.43 18.23 6.12
N SER A 78 -4.03 19.29 5.44
CA SER A 78 -4.91 20.03 4.55
C SER A 78 -5.20 19.17 3.32
N VAL A 79 -6.32 18.46 3.34
CA VAL A 79 -6.82 17.68 2.20
C VAL A 79 -7.24 18.65 1.10
N ARG A 80 -6.40 18.80 0.06
CA ARG A 80 -6.85 19.43 -1.18
C ARG A 80 -7.61 18.38 -1.99
N VAL A 81 -8.94 18.49 -1.97
CA VAL A 81 -9.81 17.76 -2.90
C VAL A 81 -9.59 18.38 -4.28
N LEU A 82 -8.87 17.67 -5.15
CA LEU A 82 -8.92 17.93 -6.58
C LEU A 82 -10.31 17.51 -7.03
N SER A 83 -11.22 18.49 -7.11
CA SER A 83 -12.56 18.32 -7.65
C SER A 83 -12.45 18.16 -9.17
N GLY A 84 -11.98 16.98 -9.61
CA GLY A 84 -12.33 16.49 -10.93
C GLY A 84 -13.83 16.21 -10.91
N ALA A 85 -14.59 16.83 -11.81
CA ALA A 85 -16.03 16.64 -11.89
C ALA A 85 -16.36 15.14 -12.02
N ASP A 86 -16.80 14.54 -10.92
CA ASP A 86 -17.27 13.16 -10.87
C ASP A 86 -18.65 13.14 -11.51
N VAL A 87 -18.68 13.02 -12.84
CA VAL A 87 -19.93 12.71 -13.54
C VAL A 87 -20.39 11.35 -13.01
N PRO A 88 -21.62 11.21 -12.49
CA PRO A 88 -22.13 9.92 -12.05
C PRO A 88 -22.08 8.92 -13.21
N GLN A 89 -21.13 7.99 -13.16
CA GLN A 89 -21.00 6.93 -14.15
C GLN A 89 -21.40 5.60 -13.54
N THR A 90 -22.05 4.75 -14.33
CA THR A 90 -22.29 3.37 -13.90
C THR A 90 -20.95 2.61 -13.84
N PRO A 91 -20.80 1.60 -12.96
CA PRO A 91 -19.57 0.80 -12.88
C PRO A 91 -19.15 0.20 -14.23
N LYS A 92 -20.13 -0.17 -15.07
CA LYS A 92 -19.90 -0.67 -16.42
C LYS A 92 -19.30 0.39 -17.34
N ALA A 93 -19.84 1.62 -17.32
CA ALA A 93 -19.31 2.72 -18.14
C ALA A 93 -17.88 3.10 -17.75
N PHE A 94 -17.57 3.06 -16.45
CA PHE A 94 -16.20 3.23 -15.96
C PHE A 94 -15.25 2.15 -16.49
N ALA A 95 -15.64 0.87 -16.40
CA ALA A 95 -14.83 -0.24 -16.88
C ALA A 95 -14.56 -0.17 -18.39
N GLU A 96 -15.59 0.13 -19.18
CA GLU A 96 -15.48 0.26 -20.63
C GLU A 96 -14.58 1.44 -21.05
N ARG A 97 -14.66 2.58 -20.35
CA ARG A 97 -13.75 3.71 -20.59
C ARG A 97 -12.32 3.33 -20.29
N THR A 98 -12.08 2.74 -19.12
CA THR A 98 -10.74 2.37 -18.64
C THR A 98 -10.06 1.36 -19.57
N LEU A 99 -10.81 0.35 -20.05
CA LEU A 99 -10.28 -0.62 -21.01
C LEU A 99 -9.90 0.03 -22.35
N ARG A 100 -10.72 0.97 -22.83
CA ARG A 100 -10.45 1.70 -24.08
C ARG A 100 -9.19 2.57 -23.98
N GLU A 101 -9.02 3.27 -22.85
CA GLU A 101 -7.82 4.07 -22.58
C GLU A 101 -6.56 3.20 -22.52
N ALA A 102 -6.63 2.07 -21.82
CA ALA A 102 -5.50 1.13 -21.71
C ALA A 102 -5.10 0.54 -23.07
N LEU A 103 -6.07 0.19 -23.92
CA LEU A 103 -5.81 -0.30 -25.28
C LEU A 103 -5.20 0.79 -26.17
N THR A 104 -5.59 2.05 -25.96
CA THR A 104 -5.06 3.19 -26.73
C THR A 104 -3.63 3.52 -26.33
N ASP A 105 -3.31 3.49 -25.03
CA ASP A 105 -1.94 3.70 -24.51
C ASP A 105 -1.00 2.57 -24.94
N ALA A 106 -1.50 1.33 -25.04
CA ALA A 106 -0.73 0.20 -25.56
C ALA A 106 -0.42 0.32 -27.07
N GLY A 107 -1.33 0.91 -27.86
CA GLY A 107 -1.15 1.10 -29.30
C GLY A 107 -0.30 2.31 -29.70
N ASN A 108 -0.12 3.29 -28.80
CA ASN A 108 0.65 4.51 -29.07
C ASN A 108 2.13 4.40 -28.64
N ARG A 109 2.60 3.19 -28.29
CA ARG A 109 3.99 2.89 -27.90
C ARG A 109 4.77 2.04 -28.93
N THR A 110 4.22 1.85 -30.13
CA THR A 110 4.89 1.25 -31.30
C THR A 110 5.16 2.31 -32.35
#